data_AF-A0A9W9U9I6-F1
#
_entry.id   AF-A0A9W9U9I6-F1
#
_cell.length_a   1.000
_cell.length_b   1.000
_cell.length_c   1.000
_cell.angle_alpha   90.00
_cell.angle_beta   90.00
_cell.angle_gamma   90.00
#
_symmetry.space_group_name_H-M   'P 1'
#
loop_
_entity.id
_entity.type
_entity.pdbx_description
1 polymer ?
#
loop_
_entity_poly.entity_id
_entity_poly.type
_entity_poly.pdbx_seq_one_letter_code
_entity_poly.pdbx_strand_id
1 'polypeptide(L)'
;MSFMDVANFEPLVPSPLSREEREKFFAFTDGSDGYPPHLNLAGNVPAAEAEKNITERSTLQPADLFSKMRLLQLSSLLPAVVPNKFIRGAAKTVAWAWFGSMGTPDAGTKLEDVERYNRKARGQSHREDIFDLPNVGDLLDWYSDNRFCQQQFTGTNPTTIELASDRWIKHFIDSAKALEDTGAKIVITDLNSDSRESLYMQDYSYFREAAGVDPTDLIKCAYDEPDEKDKGRKGVRFGCASVCLFYLNEKGQIYPLAIVIDWRGSPEQSVTIYNRELFKRTDIRSGTNKENPKEKVIDEAQDWPWRYGKGPEYHTIEAMS
;
A
#
# COMPACT_ATOMS: atom_id res chain seq x y z
N MET A 1 -13.48 -30.30 -1.44
CA MET A 1 -12.34 -30.50 -0.53
C MET A 1 -11.22 -29.58 -0.97
N SER A 2 -10.50 -28.99 -0.02
CA SER A 2 -9.36 -28.11 -0.29
C SER A 2 -8.15 -28.92 -0.72
N PHE A 3 -7.25 -28.36 -1.52
CA PHE A 3 -5.98 -29.00 -1.90
C PHE A 3 -5.19 -29.46 -0.66
N MET A 4 -5.10 -28.63 0.38
CA MET A 4 -4.31 -28.95 1.59
C MET A 4 -4.85 -30.16 2.36
N ASP A 5 -6.16 -30.41 2.27
CA ASP A 5 -6.83 -31.56 2.89
C ASP A 5 -6.58 -32.83 2.08
N VAL A 6 -6.77 -32.79 0.76
CA VAL A 6 -6.49 -33.93 -0.14
C VAL A 6 -5.00 -34.28 -0.17
N ALA A 7 -4.14 -33.27 -0.15
CA ALA A 7 -2.69 -33.41 -0.11
C ALA A 7 -2.18 -33.74 1.29
N ASN A 8 -3.03 -33.84 2.31
CA ASN A 8 -2.73 -34.22 3.69
C ASN A 8 -1.74 -33.29 4.43
N PHE A 9 -1.55 -32.05 3.94
CA PHE A 9 -0.81 -31.01 4.66
C PHE A 9 -1.61 -30.43 5.83
N GLU A 10 -2.93 -30.29 5.65
CA GLU A 10 -3.88 -29.84 6.68
C GLU A 10 -5.16 -30.69 6.60
N PRO A 11 -5.11 -31.96 7.03
CA PRO A 11 -6.23 -32.87 6.85
C PRO A 11 -7.36 -32.57 7.84
N LEU A 12 -8.60 -32.58 7.34
CA LEU A 12 -9.82 -32.44 8.15
C LEU A 12 -10.07 -33.65 9.05
N VAL A 13 -9.65 -34.83 8.59
CA VAL A 13 -9.67 -36.08 9.37
C VAL A 13 -8.24 -36.37 9.82
N PRO A 14 -7.98 -36.62 11.12
CA PRO A 14 -6.63 -36.85 11.61
C PRO A 14 -5.90 -37.96 10.85
N SER A 15 -4.76 -37.61 10.25
CA SER A 15 -3.92 -38.57 9.56
C SER A 15 -2.87 -39.15 10.50
N PRO A 16 -2.74 -40.49 10.61
CA PRO A 16 -1.82 -41.15 11.52
C PRO A 16 -0.39 -41.16 10.97
N LEU A 17 0.20 -40.00 10.68
CA LEU A 17 1.61 -39.88 10.32
C LEU A 17 2.48 -39.92 11.58
N SER A 18 3.45 -40.82 11.60
CA SER A 18 4.53 -40.84 12.58
C SER A 18 5.42 -39.60 12.45
N ARG A 19 6.25 -39.34 13.46
CA ARG A 19 7.16 -38.19 13.44
C ARG A 19 8.14 -38.24 12.26
N GLU A 20 8.72 -39.40 11.97
CA GLU A 20 9.69 -39.57 10.87
C GLU A 20 9.03 -39.35 9.50
N GLU A 21 7.76 -39.76 9.35
CA GLU A 21 6.98 -39.48 8.15
C GLU A 21 6.69 -37.99 8.02
N ARG A 22 6.32 -37.30 9.11
CA ARG A 22 6.10 -35.84 9.10
C ARG A 22 7.37 -35.07 8.72
N GLU A 23 8.53 -35.45 9.23
CA GLU A 23 9.80 -34.78 8.91
C GLU A 23 10.15 -34.90 7.42
N LYS A 24 9.80 -36.01 6.76
CA LYS A 24 9.98 -36.19 5.31
C LYS A 24 8.89 -35.49 4.50
N PHE A 25 7.68 -35.42 5.05
CA PHE A 25 6.49 -34.93 4.38
C PHE A 25 6.40 -33.40 4.37
N PHE A 26 6.71 -32.75 5.49
CA PHE A 26 6.73 -31.29 5.62
C PHE A 26 8.14 -30.74 5.32
N ALA A 27 8.51 -30.76 4.04
CA ALA A 27 9.77 -30.22 3.56
C ALA A 27 9.67 -28.72 3.24
N PHE A 28 10.76 -27.98 3.41
CA PHE A 28 10.86 -26.59 2.97
C PHE A 28 11.25 -26.49 1.50
N THR A 29 10.83 -25.43 0.83
CA THR A 29 11.38 -25.01 -0.47
C THR A 29 12.83 -24.54 -0.32
N ASP A 30 13.58 -24.62 -1.41
CA ASP A 30 14.98 -24.19 -1.48
C ASP A 30 15.13 -22.70 -1.87
N GLY A 31 14.02 -21.98 -2.00
CA GLY A 31 13.96 -20.57 -2.40
C GLY A 31 14.13 -20.33 -3.92
N SER A 32 14.21 -21.38 -4.74
CA SER A 32 14.32 -21.25 -6.21
C SER A 32 13.07 -20.64 -6.86
N ASP A 33 11.95 -20.62 -6.15
CA ASP A 33 10.69 -19.99 -6.55
C ASP A 33 10.63 -18.47 -6.23
N GLY A 34 11.69 -17.94 -5.59
CA GLY A 34 11.80 -16.51 -5.26
C GLY A 34 11.07 -16.08 -3.99
N TYR A 35 10.56 -17.03 -3.19
CA TYR A 35 9.93 -16.75 -1.90
C TYR A 35 10.84 -17.16 -0.73
N PRO A 36 10.66 -16.57 0.48
CA PRO A 36 11.27 -17.10 1.69
C PRO A 36 10.90 -18.59 1.90
N PRO A 37 11.73 -19.39 2.60
CA PRO A 37 11.46 -20.81 2.80
C PRO A 37 10.05 -21.07 3.33
N HIS A 38 9.27 -21.85 2.59
CA HIS A 38 7.92 -22.24 2.94
C HIS A 38 7.67 -23.72 2.66
N LEU A 39 6.49 -24.22 3.00
CA LEU A 39 6.11 -25.61 2.75
C LEU A 39 6.21 -25.94 1.25
N ASN A 40 6.94 -26.99 0.92
CA ASN A 40 7.09 -27.49 -0.44
C ASN A 40 5.85 -28.32 -0.83
N LEU A 41 4.92 -27.66 -1.52
CA LEU A 41 3.69 -28.29 -2.00
C LEU A 41 3.92 -29.33 -3.11
N ALA A 42 5.10 -29.34 -3.75
CA ALA A 42 5.52 -30.32 -4.74
C ALA A 42 6.18 -31.57 -4.10
N GLY A 43 6.42 -31.58 -2.79
CA GLY A 43 6.95 -32.75 -2.06
C GLY A 43 6.08 -34.01 -2.17
N ASN A 44 4.85 -33.86 -2.68
CA ASN A 44 3.90 -34.94 -2.91
C ASN A 44 4.06 -35.66 -4.26
N VAL A 45 4.95 -35.26 -5.18
CA VAL A 45 5.05 -35.91 -6.51
C VAL A 45 5.36 -37.41 -6.42
N PRO A 46 6.34 -37.89 -5.63
CA PRO A 46 6.64 -39.33 -5.56
C PRO A 46 5.53 -40.15 -4.88
N ALA A 47 4.87 -39.59 -3.86
CA ALA A 47 3.76 -40.25 -3.15
C ALA A 47 2.47 -40.26 -3.98
N ALA A 48 2.18 -39.16 -4.69
CA ALA A 48 1.02 -39.06 -5.59
C ALA A 48 1.20 -39.90 -6.87
N GLU A 49 2.42 -40.08 -7.38
CA GLU A 49 2.69 -40.96 -8.53
C GLU A 49 2.63 -42.44 -8.17
N ALA A 50 3.02 -42.81 -6.94
CA ALA A 50 2.96 -44.17 -6.41
C ALA A 50 1.53 -44.66 -6.11
N GLU A 51 0.56 -43.75 -5.97
CA GLU A 51 -0.84 -44.09 -5.71
C GLU A 51 -1.48 -44.74 -6.95
N LYS A 52 -1.98 -45.97 -6.79
CA LYS A 52 -2.53 -46.77 -7.89
C LYS A 52 -3.97 -46.38 -8.23
N ASN A 53 -4.67 -45.77 -7.28
CA ASN A 53 -6.06 -45.39 -7.43
C ASN A 53 -6.14 -43.98 -8.04
N ILE A 54 -6.62 -43.88 -9.29
CA ILE A 54 -6.66 -42.64 -10.07
C ILE A 54 -7.46 -41.52 -9.37
N THR A 55 -8.43 -41.88 -8.52
CA THR A 55 -9.27 -40.93 -7.77
C THR A 55 -8.59 -40.36 -6.52
N GLU A 56 -7.48 -40.94 -6.06
CA GLU A 56 -6.72 -40.53 -4.87
C GLU A 56 -5.37 -39.88 -5.23
N ARG A 57 -5.01 -39.89 -6.51
CA ARG A 57 -3.92 -39.06 -7.03
C ARG A 57 -4.30 -37.59 -6.88
N SER A 58 -3.41 -36.77 -6.32
CA SER A 58 -3.55 -35.31 -6.38
C SER A 58 -3.43 -34.85 -7.84
N THR A 59 -4.57 -34.78 -8.54
CA THR A 59 -4.68 -34.27 -9.92
C THR A 59 -4.78 -32.75 -10.00
N LEU A 60 -4.70 -32.07 -8.85
CA LEU A 60 -4.94 -30.63 -8.73
C LEU A 60 -3.77 -29.86 -9.31
N GLN A 61 -4.05 -29.12 -10.38
CA GLN A 61 -3.13 -28.15 -10.97
C GLN A 61 -3.22 -26.83 -10.18
N PRO A 62 -2.22 -25.95 -10.24
CA PRO A 62 -2.28 -24.62 -9.60
C PRO A 62 -3.54 -23.81 -9.97
N ALA A 63 -4.14 -24.08 -11.13
CA ALA A 63 -5.39 -23.47 -11.58
C ALA A 63 -6.64 -23.96 -10.83
N ASP A 64 -6.58 -25.13 -10.20
CA ASP A 64 -7.69 -25.73 -9.44
C ASP A 64 -7.75 -25.20 -7.99
N LEU A 65 -6.74 -24.42 -7.56
CA LEU A 65 -6.73 -23.71 -6.27
C LEU A 65 -7.74 -22.56 -6.20
N PHE A 66 -8.22 -22.06 -7.35
CA PHE A 66 -9.06 -20.86 -7.41
C PHE A 66 -10.48 -21.16 -7.90
N SER A 67 -11.47 -20.66 -7.17
CA SER A 67 -12.84 -20.59 -7.67
C SER A 67 -12.88 -19.75 -8.95
N LYS A 68 -13.32 -20.33 -10.07
CA LYS A 68 -13.40 -19.67 -11.38
C LYS A 68 -14.15 -18.33 -11.33
N MET A 69 -15.20 -18.22 -10.49
CA MET A 69 -15.96 -17.00 -10.30
C MET A 69 -15.18 -15.92 -9.54
N ARG A 70 -14.43 -16.30 -8.50
CA ARG A 70 -13.57 -15.36 -7.78
C ARG A 70 -12.38 -14.91 -8.62
N LEU A 71 -11.85 -15.80 -9.47
CA LEU A 71 -10.79 -15.47 -10.41
C LEU A 71 -11.28 -14.53 -11.52
N LEU A 72 -12.56 -14.63 -11.91
CA LEU A 72 -13.20 -13.69 -12.83
C LEU A 72 -13.37 -12.30 -12.18
N GLN A 73 -13.85 -12.22 -10.93
CA GLN A 73 -13.90 -10.97 -10.17
C GLN A 73 -12.51 -10.35 -10.00
N LEU A 74 -11.53 -11.14 -9.55
CA LEU A 74 -10.14 -10.70 -9.42
C LEU A 74 -9.58 -10.21 -10.76
N SER A 75 -9.89 -10.87 -11.88
CA SER A 75 -9.44 -10.44 -13.21
C SER A 75 -10.05 -9.12 -13.70
N SER A 76 -11.21 -8.72 -13.15
CA SER A 76 -11.82 -7.42 -13.42
C SER A 76 -11.20 -6.28 -12.59
N LEU A 77 -10.59 -6.60 -11.45
CA LEU A 77 -10.00 -5.65 -10.50
C LEU A 77 -8.48 -5.54 -10.65
N LEU A 78 -7.83 -6.66 -10.93
CA LEU A 78 -6.40 -6.82 -11.11
C LEU A 78 -6.13 -7.58 -12.41
N PRO A 79 -6.45 -6.98 -13.56
CA PRO A 79 -6.26 -7.64 -14.85
C PRO A 79 -4.80 -8.08 -15.03
N ALA A 80 -3.83 -7.34 -14.50
CA ALA A 80 -2.41 -7.66 -14.58
C ALA A 80 -2.00 -8.94 -13.83
N VAL A 81 -2.68 -9.30 -12.73
CA VAL A 81 -2.35 -10.45 -11.87
C VAL A 81 -2.88 -11.77 -12.44
N VAL A 82 -3.95 -11.72 -13.26
CA VAL A 82 -4.56 -12.94 -13.83
C VAL A 82 -3.93 -13.25 -15.19
N PRO A 83 -3.22 -14.40 -15.36
CA PRO A 83 -2.40 -14.67 -16.55
C PRO A 83 -3.17 -14.91 -17.86
N ASN A 84 -4.50 -15.06 -17.81
CA ASN A 84 -5.26 -15.60 -18.95
C ASN A 84 -6.05 -14.52 -19.72
N LYS A 85 -5.66 -14.31 -20.99
CA LYS A 85 -6.31 -13.36 -21.92
C LYS A 85 -7.79 -13.64 -22.16
N PHE A 86 -8.23 -14.90 -22.12
CA PHE A 86 -9.64 -15.26 -22.32
C PHE A 86 -10.52 -14.85 -21.14
N ILE A 87 -9.99 -14.93 -19.93
CA ILE A 87 -10.68 -14.51 -18.70
C ILE A 87 -10.80 -12.99 -18.64
N ARG A 88 -9.75 -12.26 -19.04
CA ARG A 88 -9.75 -10.79 -19.13
C ARG A 88 -10.80 -10.24 -20.11
N GLY A 89 -10.97 -10.89 -21.27
CA GLY A 89 -11.98 -10.51 -22.26
C GLY A 89 -13.42 -10.65 -21.75
N ALA A 90 -13.72 -11.74 -21.03
CA ALA A 90 -15.03 -11.94 -20.40
C ALA A 90 -15.28 -10.97 -19.23
N ALA A 91 -14.24 -10.65 -18.46
CA ALA A 91 -14.31 -9.74 -17.31
C ALA A 91 -14.73 -8.31 -17.71
N LYS A 92 -14.29 -7.81 -18.87
CA LYS A 92 -14.66 -6.47 -19.36
C LYS A 92 -16.15 -6.29 -19.65
N THR A 93 -16.78 -7.29 -20.27
CA THR A 93 -18.22 -7.24 -20.58
C THR A 93 -19.06 -7.33 -19.30
N VAL A 94 -18.57 -8.07 -18.30
CA VAL A 94 -19.21 -8.21 -16.99
C VAL A 94 -19.00 -6.98 -16.10
N ALA A 95 -17.83 -6.33 -16.19
CA ALA A 95 -17.52 -5.10 -15.46
C ALA A 95 -18.50 -3.97 -15.77
N TRP A 96 -18.82 -3.72 -17.05
CA TRP A 96 -19.79 -2.69 -17.42
C TRP A 96 -21.21 -2.96 -16.88
N ALA A 97 -21.59 -4.24 -16.78
CA ALA A 97 -22.88 -4.65 -16.20
C ALA A 97 -22.90 -4.56 -14.66
N TRP A 98 -21.75 -4.66 -13.99
CA TRP A 98 -21.63 -4.63 -12.53
C TRP A 98 -21.27 -3.27 -11.92
N PHE A 99 -20.53 -2.44 -12.65
CA PHE A 99 -19.97 -1.18 -12.16
C PHE A 99 -20.63 0.06 -12.80
N GLY A 100 -21.70 -0.11 -13.60
CA GLY A 100 -22.49 1.00 -14.11
C GLY A 100 -21.76 1.91 -15.12
N SER A 101 -22.24 3.15 -15.30
CA SER A 101 -21.87 4.01 -16.43
C SER A 101 -20.42 4.50 -16.46
N MET A 102 -19.69 4.41 -15.34
CA MET A 102 -18.25 4.69 -15.29
C MET A 102 -17.43 3.45 -15.69
N GLY A 103 -18.03 2.26 -15.70
CA GLY A 103 -17.40 1.01 -16.12
C GLY A 103 -16.47 0.41 -15.08
N THR A 104 -15.56 1.20 -14.49
CA THR A 104 -14.65 0.78 -13.41
C THR A 104 -14.39 1.92 -12.41
N PRO A 105 -14.01 1.63 -11.16
CA PRO A 105 -13.83 2.65 -10.11
C PRO A 105 -12.74 3.70 -10.40
N ASP A 106 -11.81 3.40 -11.30
CA ASP A 106 -10.62 4.18 -11.65
C ASP A 106 -10.79 5.03 -12.92
N ALA A 107 -11.90 4.90 -13.66
CA ALA A 107 -12.10 5.57 -14.95
C ALA A 107 -12.47 7.06 -14.84
N GLY A 108 -12.48 7.63 -13.64
CA GLY A 108 -12.78 9.04 -13.42
C GLY A 108 -11.68 9.97 -13.96
N THR A 109 -12.06 11.03 -14.65
CA THR A 109 -11.11 12.06 -15.14
C THR A 109 -10.68 13.06 -14.07
N LYS A 110 -11.41 13.09 -12.94
CA LYS A 110 -11.20 13.94 -11.78
C LYS A 110 -11.36 13.12 -10.51
N LEU A 111 -10.68 13.55 -9.43
CA LEU A 111 -10.87 12.96 -8.10
C LEU A 111 -12.35 12.97 -7.67
N GLU A 112 -13.07 14.06 -7.95
CA GLU A 112 -14.51 14.18 -7.65
C GLU A 112 -15.37 13.11 -8.34
N ASP A 113 -14.97 12.67 -9.53
CA ASP A 113 -15.70 11.64 -10.27
C ASP A 113 -15.54 10.30 -9.57
N VAL A 114 -14.30 9.94 -9.22
CA VAL A 114 -13.96 8.72 -8.49
C VAL A 114 -14.61 8.71 -7.10
N GLU A 115 -14.56 9.83 -6.36
CA GLU A 115 -15.21 9.94 -5.05
C GLU A 115 -16.73 9.75 -5.14
N ARG A 116 -17.37 10.39 -6.12
CA ARG A 116 -18.81 10.27 -6.36
C ARG A 116 -19.18 8.86 -6.77
N TYR A 117 -18.36 8.21 -7.57
CA TYR A 117 -18.53 6.80 -7.92
C TYR A 117 -18.44 5.91 -6.69
N ASN A 118 -17.37 6.05 -5.91
CA ASN A 118 -17.11 5.32 -4.68
C ASN A 118 -18.32 5.37 -3.72
N ARG A 119 -18.88 6.57 -3.49
CA ARG A 119 -20.09 6.76 -2.65
C ARG A 119 -21.35 6.13 -3.25
N LYS A 120 -21.53 6.22 -4.58
CA LYS A 120 -22.72 5.69 -5.27
C LYS A 120 -22.72 4.16 -5.34
N ALA A 121 -21.56 3.55 -5.58
CA ALA A 121 -21.42 2.10 -5.67
C ALA A 121 -21.85 1.42 -4.35
N ARG A 122 -21.46 1.99 -3.20
CA ARG A 122 -21.87 1.54 -1.86
C ARG A 122 -23.37 1.68 -1.54
N GLY A 123 -24.10 2.51 -2.28
CA GLY A 123 -25.53 2.75 -2.04
C GLY A 123 -26.46 1.66 -2.62
N GLN A 124 -25.93 0.66 -3.33
CA GLN A 124 -26.72 -0.39 -3.97
C GLN A 124 -26.88 -1.59 -3.05
N SER A 125 -28.01 -1.62 -2.34
CA SER A 125 -28.33 -2.40 -1.14
C SER A 125 -28.49 -3.93 -1.29
N HIS A 126 -27.75 -4.61 -2.16
CA HIS A 126 -27.94 -6.06 -2.38
C HIS A 126 -26.68 -6.92 -2.40
N ARG A 127 -25.53 -6.41 -1.94
CA ARG A 127 -24.30 -7.20 -1.89
C ARG A 127 -23.54 -6.96 -0.58
N GLU A 128 -22.99 -8.04 -0.05
CA GLU A 128 -22.01 -8.06 1.04
C GLU A 128 -20.63 -8.33 0.40
N ASP A 129 -20.19 -7.46 -0.51
CA ASP A 129 -18.87 -7.56 -1.15
C ASP A 129 -17.95 -6.43 -0.65
N ILE A 130 -16.64 -6.54 -0.93
CA ILE A 130 -15.62 -5.55 -0.52
C ILE A 130 -15.89 -4.13 -1.03
N PHE A 131 -16.77 -3.98 -2.03
CA PHE A 131 -17.21 -2.70 -2.60
C PHE A 131 -18.36 -2.04 -1.83
N ASP A 132 -19.04 -2.79 -0.97
CA ASP A 132 -20.18 -2.32 -0.18
C ASP A 132 -19.77 -1.93 1.24
N LEU A 133 -18.58 -2.33 1.69
CA LEU A 133 -18.02 -1.97 2.99
C LEU A 133 -17.52 -0.52 2.99
N PRO A 134 -17.72 0.23 4.10
CA PRO A 134 -17.19 1.58 4.23
C PRO A 134 -15.67 1.62 4.03
N ASN A 135 -15.17 2.66 3.37
CA ASN A 135 -13.73 2.90 3.19
C ASN A 135 -13.37 4.35 3.54
N VAL A 136 -12.07 4.66 3.56
CA VAL A 136 -11.60 6.00 3.96
C VAL A 136 -12.19 7.11 3.08
N GLY A 137 -12.55 6.81 1.82
CA GLY A 137 -13.20 7.74 0.89
C GLY A 137 -14.66 8.08 1.22
N ASP A 138 -15.25 7.49 2.26
CA ASP A 138 -16.50 7.96 2.87
C ASP A 138 -16.31 9.26 3.68
N LEU A 139 -15.09 9.51 4.13
CA LEU A 139 -14.73 10.74 4.84
C LEU A 139 -14.50 11.85 3.83
N LEU A 140 -15.23 12.96 3.95
CA LEU A 140 -15.08 14.11 3.05
C LEU A 140 -13.66 14.70 3.11
N ASP A 141 -12.99 14.51 4.24
CA ASP A 141 -11.64 14.98 4.54
C ASP A 141 -10.61 13.83 4.51
N TRP A 142 -10.83 12.78 3.72
CA TRP A 142 -9.93 11.61 3.63
C TRP A 142 -8.47 11.98 3.37
N TYR A 143 -8.24 13.11 2.68
CA TYR A 143 -6.92 13.63 2.35
C TYR A 143 -6.28 14.44 3.49
N SER A 144 -6.98 14.72 4.59
CA SER A 144 -6.49 15.63 5.63
C SER A 144 -5.29 15.07 6.37
N ASP A 145 -4.49 15.96 6.95
CA ASP A 145 -3.31 15.60 7.74
C ASP A 145 -3.66 14.71 8.92
N ASN A 146 -4.82 14.96 9.54
CA ASN A 146 -5.30 14.15 10.65
C ASN A 146 -5.56 12.71 10.20
N ARG A 147 -6.25 12.49 9.07
CA ARG A 147 -6.50 11.13 8.54
C ARG A 147 -5.23 10.45 8.08
N PHE A 148 -4.33 11.20 7.45
CA PHE A 148 -3.03 10.73 7.03
C PHE A 148 -2.21 10.19 8.22
N CYS A 149 -2.07 10.96 9.29
CA CYS A 149 -1.30 10.54 10.46
C CYS A 149 -1.98 9.45 11.28
N GLN A 150 -3.30 9.50 11.40
CA GLN A 150 -4.06 8.50 12.18
C GLN A 150 -3.88 7.08 11.63
N GLN A 151 -3.64 6.94 10.32
CA GLN A 151 -3.35 5.64 9.69
C GLN A 151 -2.04 5.02 10.20
N GLN A 152 -1.09 5.80 10.67
CA GLN A 152 0.16 5.28 11.22
C GLN A 152 -0.03 4.58 12.57
N PHE A 153 -1.12 4.87 13.31
CA PHE A 153 -1.43 4.24 14.60
C PHE A 153 -2.60 3.27 14.55
N THR A 154 -3.53 3.48 13.61
CA THR A 154 -4.81 2.72 13.57
C THR A 154 -5.19 2.26 12.16
N GLY A 155 -4.32 2.47 11.18
CA GLY A 155 -4.48 1.94 9.84
C GLY A 155 -4.08 0.48 9.75
N THR A 156 -3.81 0.02 8.53
CA THR A 156 -3.47 -1.38 8.24
C THR A 156 -2.04 -1.74 8.63
N ASN A 157 -1.15 -0.76 8.79
CA ASN A 157 0.23 -0.95 9.21
C ASN A 157 0.61 -0.06 10.42
N PRO A 158 0.06 -0.35 11.63
CA PRO A 158 0.28 0.50 12.81
C PRO A 158 1.56 0.17 13.59
N THR A 159 2.41 -0.72 13.06
CA THR A 159 3.53 -1.34 13.82
C THR A 159 4.90 -0.95 13.29
N THR A 160 4.99 -0.01 12.35
CA THR A 160 6.27 0.40 11.73
C THR A 160 6.66 1.84 12.00
N ILE A 161 5.77 2.65 12.57
CA ILE A 161 6.12 3.99 13.02
C ILE A 161 6.97 3.88 14.29
N GLU A 162 8.05 4.65 14.35
CA GLU A 162 9.02 4.60 15.43
C GLU A 162 9.44 5.99 15.88
N LEU A 163 10.21 6.09 16.97
CA LEU A 163 10.80 7.36 17.37
C LEU A 163 11.76 7.84 16.28
N ALA A 164 11.64 9.12 15.90
CA ALA A 164 12.51 9.70 14.90
C ALA A 164 13.98 9.56 15.33
N SER A 165 14.88 9.22 14.42
CA SER A 165 16.33 9.16 14.73
C SER A 165 16.99 10.53 14.57
N ASP A 166 18.11 10.75 15.27
CA ASP A 166 18.85 12.02 15.19
C ASP A 166 19.31 12.33 13.76
N ARG A 167 19.64 11.28 12.99
CA ARG A 167 20.00 11.39 11.58
C ARG A 167 18.87 12.05 10.77
N TRP A 168 17.64 11.58 10.95
CA TRP A 168 16.51 12.09 10.18
C TRP A 168 16.08 13.47 10.62
N ILE A 169 16.05 13.75 11.93
CA ILE A 169 15.73 15.09 12.41
C ILE A 169 16.75 16.11 11.90
N LYS A 170 18.05 15.76 11.96
CA LYS A 170 19.11 16.59 11.38
C LYS A 170 18.91 16.81 9.87
N HIS A 171 18.57 15.75 9.12
CA HIS A 171 18.25 15.87 7.69
C HIS A 171 17.15 16.89 7.43
N PHE A 172 16.02 16.82 8.16
CA PHE A 172 14.91 17.75 7.98
C PHE A 172 15.27 19.19 8.39
N ILE A 173 16.09 19.39 9.42
CA ILE A 173 16.53 20.74 9.80
C ILE A 173 17.50 21.33 8.75
N ASP A 174 18.44 20.52 8.26
CA ASP A 174 19.49 20.96 7.34
C ASP A 174 18.97 21.13 5.89
N SER A 175 17.93 20.37 5.51
CA SER A 175 17.32 20.43 4.19
C SER A 175 16.33 21.60 4.02
N ALA A 176 15.86 22.19 5.11
CA ALA A 176 14.99 23.38 5.11
C ALA A 176 15.80 24.65 4.77
N LYS A 177 16.21 24.78 3.50
CA LYS A 177 17.05 25.88 3.00
C LYS A 177 16.24 27.00 2.34
N ALA A 178 15.03 26.71 1.87
CA ALA A 178 14.18 27.71 1.21
C ALA A 178 13.56 28.67 2.24
N LEU A 179 13.33 29.93 1.83
CA LEU A 179 12.80 30.96 2.73
C LEU A 179 11.45 30.54 3.32
N GLU A 180 10.62 29.93 2.50
CA GLU A 180 9.29 29.49 2.89
C GLU A 180 9.28 28.25 3.81
N ASP A 181 10.41 27.55 3.98
CA ASP A 181 10.58 26.44 4.92
C ASP A 181 11.09 26.90 6.28
N THR A 182 11.40 28.19 6.46
CA THR A 182 11.94 28.75 7.70
C THR A 182 11.05 28.44 8.91
N GLY A 183 9.73 28.52 8.74
CA GLY A 183 8.77 28.18 9.80
C GLY A 183 8.87 26.72 10.23
N ALA A 184 8.96 25.80 9.27
CA ALA A 184 9.13 24.37 9.54
C ALA A 184 10.47 24.10 10.25
N LYS A 185 11.55 24.72 9.78
CA LYS A 185 12.88 24.59 10.38
C LYS A 185 12.90 25.00 11.84
N ILE A 186 12.32 26.17 12.16
CA ILE A 186 12.24 26.68 13.54
C ILE A 186 11.46 25.69 14.40
N VAL A 187 10.25 25.31 13.96
CA VAL A 187 9.39 24.39 14.72
C VAL A 187 10.07 23.04 14.97
N ILE A 188 10.68 22.43 13.94
CA ILE A 188 11.36 21.13 14.10
C ILE A 188 12.58 21.27 15.03
N THR A 189 13.33 22.38 14.95
CA THR A 189 14.48 22.64 15.84
C THR A 189 14.04 22.79 17.30
N ASP A 190 12.95 23.53 17.53
CA ASP A 190 12.38 23.75 18.87
C ASP A 190 11.84 22.44 19.45
N LEU A 191 11.10 21.66 18.66
CA LEU A 191 10.60 20.33 19.06
C LEU A 191 11.74 19.36 19.37
N ASN A 192 12.81 19.37 18.58
CA ASN A 192 13.98 18.53 18.82
C ASN A 192 14.69 18.88 20.14
N SER A 193 14.60 20.14 20.59
CA SER A 193 15.23 20.60 21.82
C SER A 193 14.37 20.32 23.05
N ASP A 194 13.04 20.52 22.94
CA ASP A 194 12.14 20.53 24.08
C ASP A 194 11.24 19.28 24.19
N SER A 195 11.08 18.51 23.12
CA SER A 195 10.06 17.45 23.01
C SER A 195 10.50 16.33 22.06
N ARG A 196 11.77 15.94 22.17
CA ARG A 196 12.45 15.00 21.27
C ARG A 196 11.79 13.62 21.23
N GLU A 197 11.30 13.18 22.37
CA GLU A 197 10.58 11.94 22.62
C GLU A 197 9.19 11.90 22.00
N SER A 198 8.68 13.06 21.57
CA SER A 198 7.40 13.20 20.88
C SER A 198 7.54 13.29 19.36
N LEU A 199 8.77 13.18 18.83
CA LEU A 199 9.05 13.12 17.39
C LEU A 199 9.10 11.66 16.93
N TYR A 200 8.23 11.34 15.98
CA TYR A 200 8.11 10.01 15.38
C TYR A 200 8.44 10.06 13.90
N MET A 201 8.78 8.91 13.32
CA MET A 201 9.02 8.78 11.89
C MET A 201 8.45 7.48 11.34
N GLN A 202 8.09 7.53 10.07
CA GLN A 202 7.86 6.35 9.25
C GLN A 202 8.96 6.32 8.17
N ASP A 203 9.88 5.36 8.25
CA ASP A 203 11.07 5.29 7.41
C ASP A 203 10.98 4.12 6.40
N TYR A 204 10.78 4.47 5.13
CA TYR A 204 10.82 3.54 4.00
C TYR A 204 12.07 3.71 3.13
N SER A 205 13.10 4.41 3.63
CA SER A 205 14.34 4.65 2.89
C SER A 205 15.08 3.36 2.49
N TYR A 206 14.84 2.27 3.25
CA TYR A 206 15.41 0.95 3.01
C TYR A 206 14.90 0.24 1.74
N PHE A 207 13.81 0.71 1.12
CA PHE A 207 13.23 0.07 -0.06
C PHE A 207 14.21 -0.08 -1.22
N ARG A 208 15.14 0.85 -1.39
CA ARG A 208 16.17 0.77 -2.44
C ARG A 208 17.15 -0.36 -2.19
N GLU A 209 17.62 -0.49 -0.95
CA GLU A 209 18.51 -1.58 -0.55
C GLU A 209 17.79 -2.93 -0.69
N ALA A 210 16.56 -3.03 -0.16
CA ALA A 210 15.76 -4.25 -0.23
C ALA A 210 15.44 -4.68 -1.68
N ALA A 211 15.22 -3.72 -2.58
CA ALA A 211 14.96 -3.99 -4.00
C ALA A 211 16.24 -4.09 -4.86
N GLY A 212 17.43 -3.86 -4.28
CA GLY A 212 18.70 -3.83 -5.03
C GLY A 212 18.78 -2.71 -6.08
N VAL A 213 18.11 -1.58 -5.85
CA VAL A 213 18.05 -0.43 -6.78
C VAL A 213 19.11 0.61 -6.40
N ASP A 214 19.90 1.06 -7.37
CA ASP A 214 20.91 2.11 -7.16
C ASP A 214 20.25 3.42 -6.69
N PRO A 215 20.88 4.23 -5.81
CA PRO A 215 20.34 5.51 -5.38
C PRO A 215 19.97 6.47 -6.52
N THR A 216 20.67 6.38 -7.66
CA THR A 216 20.44 7.20 -8.85
C THR A 216 19.38 6.64 -9.80
N ASP A 217 18.88 5.44 -9.57
CA ASP A 217 17.85 4.83 -10.41
C ASP A 217 16.43 5.16 -9.94
N LEU A 218 15.47 5.02 -10.85
CA LEU A 218 14.04 5.08 -10.53
C LEU A 218 13.56 3.72 -10.05
N ILE A 219 12.86 3.67 -8.92
CA ILE A 219 12.08 2.49 -8.53
C ILE A 219 10.86 2.44 -9.46
N LYS A 220 10.85 1.53 -10.43
CA LYS A 220 9.76 1.43 -11.41
C LYS A 220 9.44 -0.01 -11.79
N CYS A 221 8.16 -0.27 -12.03
CA CYS A 221 7.67 -1.52 -12.57
C CYS A 221 6.99 -1.25 -13.93
N ALA A 222 7.52 -1.84 -14.99
CA ALA A 222 6.90 -1.78 -16.31
C ALA A 222 5.93 -2.96 -16.48
N TYR A 223 4.73 -2.70 -16.97
CA TYR A 223 3.71 -3.71 -17.22
C TYR A 223 3.13 -3.56 -18.62
N ASP A 224 2.61 -4.66 -19.16
CA ASP A 224 1.92 -4.65 -20.44
C ASP A 224 0.48 -4.18 -20.20
N GLU A 225 0.09 -3.06 -20.82
CA GLU A 225 -1.27 -2.55 -20.68
C GLU A 225 -2.25 -3.56 -21.29
N PRO A 226 -3.34 -3.93 -20.57
CA PRO A 226 -4.27 -4.96 -21.02
C PRO A 226 -4.93 -4.69 -22.38
N ASP A 227 -4.93 -3.43 -22.84
CA ASP A 227 -5.70 -2.96 -24.00
C ASP A 227 -4.93 -2.07 -24.98
N GLU A 228 -3.60 -1.97 -24.86
CA GLU A 228 -2.85 -1.22 -25.84
C GLU A 228 -2.86 -1.94 -27.20
N LYS A 229 -3.44 -1.27 -28.20
CA LYS A 229 -3.39 -1.68 -29.61
C LYS A 229 -1.95 -1.75 -30.12
N ASP A 230 -1.05 -0.98 -29.48
CA ASP A 230 0.37 -0.98 -29.74
C ASP A 230 1.11 -1.85 -28.72
N LYS A 231 1.43 -3.09 -29.12
CA LYS A 231 2.15 -4.07 -28.29
C LYS A 231 3.58 -3.64 -27.90
N GLY A 232 4.08 -2.53 -28.44
CA GLY A 232 5.40 -1.99 -28.13
C GLY A 232 5.44 -1.01 -26.96
N ARG A 233 4.29 -0.49 -26.53
CA ARG A 233 4.21 0.47 -25.42
C ARG A 233 3.95 -0.27 -24.12
N LYS A 234 4.61 0.18 -23.06
CA LYS A 234 4.49 -0.38 -21.70
C LYS A 234 3.98 0.70 -20.76
N GLY A 235 3.03 0.34 -19.92
CA GLY A 235 2.69 1.13 -18.76
C GLY A 235 3.82 1.08 -17.74
N VAL A 236 3.97 2.15 -16.95
CA VAL A 236 4.98 2.23 -15.88
C VAL A 236 4.33 2.69 -14.59
N ARG A 237 4.64 2.00 -13.49
CA ARG A 237 4.36 2.44 -12.13
C ARG A 237 5.66 2.78 -11.43
N PHE A 238 5.63 3.78 -10.57
CA PHE A 238 6.79 4.25 -9.82
C PHE A 238 6.60 3.94 -8.34
N GLY A 239 7.65 3.48 -7.69
CA GLY A 239 7.76 3.40 -6.24
C GLY A 239 8.61 4.55 -5.71
N CYS A 240 8.58 4.75 -4.39
CA CYS A 240 9.39 5.74 -3.70
C CYS A 240 9.88 5.19 -2.36
N ALA A 241 11.09 5.55 -1.96
CA ALA A 241 11.66 5.22 -0.64
C ALA A 241 11.41 6.39 0.33
N SER A 242 10.15 6.66 0.65
CA SER A 242 9.73 7.87 1.38
C SER A 242 10.10 7.83 2.87
N VAL A 243 10.23 9.01 3.49
CA VAL A 243 10.41 9.14 4.95
C VAL A 243 9.55 10.27 5.47
N CYS A 244 8.69 10.00 6.43
CA CYS A 244 7.78 10.98 7.01
C CYS A 244 8.15 11.29 8.46
N LEU A 245 8.19 12.58 8.82
CA LEU A 245 8.40 13.06 10.19
C LEU A 245 7.07 13.51 10.80
N PHE A 246 6.81 13.07 12.02
CA PHE A 246 5.59 13.36 12.76
C PHE A 246 5.89 13.92 14.15
N TYR A 247 4.95 14.69 14.69
CA TYR A 247 4.95 15.13 16.09
C TYR A 247 3.66 14.72 16.78
N LEU A 248 3.79 14.05 17.93
CA LEU A 248 2.67 13.69 18.80
C LEU A 248 2.58 14.68 19.96
N ASN A 249 1.51 15.44 20.04
CA ASN A 249 1.32 16.37 21.15
C ASN A 249 0.81 15.67 22.42
N GLU A 250 0.81 16.39 23.54
CA GLU A 250 0.35 15.88 24.85
C GLU A 250 -1.14 15.50 24.87
N LYS A 251 -1.93 15.97 23.90
CA LYS A 251 -3.35 15.62 23.74
C LYS A 251 -3.55 14.33 22.94
N GLY A 252 -2.47 13.68 22.51
CA GLY A 252 -2.52 12.47 21.69
C GLY A 252 -2.84 12.74 20.21
N GLN A 253 -2.67 13.98 19.73
CA GLN A 253 -2.86 14.34 18.33
C GLN A 253 -1.52 14.28 17.60
N ILE A 254 -1.50 13.60 16.47
CA ILE A 254 -0.31 13.44 15.63
C ILE A 254 -0.37 14.36 14.41
N TYR A 255 0.75 15.02 14.11
CA TYR A 255 0.87 15.99 13.03
C TYR A 255 2.00 15.62 12.07
N PRO A 256 1.79 15.69 10.74
CA PRO A 256 2.83 15.41 9.77
C PRO A 256 3.62 16.69 9.48
N LEU A 257 4.91 16.70 9.80
CA LEU A 257 5.75 17.89 9.72
C LEU A 257 6.44 18.01 8.36
N ALA A 258 6.98 16.90 7.86
CA ALA A 258 7.79 16.87 6.64
C ALA A 258 7.82 15.47 6.02
N ILE A 259 8.06 15.42 4.72
CA ILE A 259 8.14 14.19 3.93
C ILE A 259 9.34 14.28 2.99
N VAL A 260 10.23 13.29 3.06
CA VAL A 260 11.14 12.97 1.95
C VAL A 260 10.35 12.14 0.96
N ILE A 261 10.17 12.64 -0.26
CA ILE A 261 9.35 11.97 -1.27
C ILE A 261 9.97 10.64 -1.68
N ASP A 262 11.26 10.65 -1.99
CA ASP A 262 12.04 9.46 -2.35
C ASP A 262 13.48 9.69 -1.87
N TRP A 263 13.92 8.91 -0.88
CA TRP A 263 15.29 8.96 -0.40
C TRP A 263 16.23 8.30 -1.41
N ARG A 264 17.19 9.08 -1.91
CA ARG A 264 18.14 8.68 -2.94
C ARG A 264 19.57 8.66 -2.43
N GLY A 265 19.76 8.24 -1.19
CA GLY A 265 21.08 8.11 -0.56
C GLY A 265 21.66 9.41 0.02
N SER A 266 21.26 10.58 -0.48
CA SER A 266 21.68 11.87 0.08
C SER A 266 20.57 12.94 0.02
N PRO A 267 20.68 14.00 0.86
CA PRO A 267 19.75 15.13 0.83
C PRO A 267 19.73 15.86 -0.53
N GLU A 268 20.88 15.99 -1.19
CA GLU A 268 21.03 16.70 -2.46
C GLU A 268 20.34 15.98 -3.63
N GLN A 269 20.20 14.66 -3.51
CA GLN A 269 19.55 13.82 -4.52
C GLN A 269 18.08 13.54 -4.21
N SER A 270 17.61 13.95 -3.04
CA SER A 270 16.26 13.69 -2.54
C SER A 270 15.43 14.97 -2.51
N VAL A 271 14.11 14.83 -2.64
CA VAL A 271 13.17 15.96 -2.49
C VAL A 271 12.52 15.87 -1.12
N THR A 272 12.66 16.93 -0.32
CA THR A 272 11.99 17.07 0.98
C THR A 272 10.94 18.17 0.88
N ILE A 273 9.71 17.88 1.28
CA ILE A 273 8.61 18.84 1.37
C ILE A 273 8.20 19.01 2.84
N TYR A 274 7.89 20.25 3.23
CA TYR A 274 7.42 20.58 4.57
C TYR A 274 5.96 20.97 4.55
N ASN A 275 5.24 20.68 5.63
CA ASN A 275 3.83 21.01 5.78
C ASN A 275 3.63 22.48 6.12
N ARG A 276 3.89 23.36 5.15
CA ARG A 276 3.91 24.81 5.32
C ARG A 276 2.58 25.34 5.84
N GLU A 277 1.46 24.84 5.30
CA GLU A 277 0.12 25.31 5.67
C GLU A 277 -0.29 24.86 7.09
N LEU A 278 0.21 23.72 7.58
CA LEU A 278 -0.03 23.28 8.95
C LEU A 278 0.52 24.29 9.95
N PHE A 279 1.77 24.73 9.74
CA PHE A 279 2.43 25.67 10.65
C PHE A 279 1.74 27.04 10.69
N LYS A 280 1.06 27.43 9.62
CA LYS A 280 0.26 28.66 9.54
C LYS A 280 -1.10 28.52 10.23
N ARG A 281 -1.75 27.36 10.07
CA ARG A 281 -3.15 27.16 10.49
C ARG A 281 -3.31 26.57 11.88
N THR A 282 -2.30 25.91 12.43
CA THR A 282 -2.40 25.17 13.70
C THR A 282 -1.21 25.46 14.60
N ASP A 283 -1.47 25.68 15.88
CA ASP A 283 -0.47 25.48 16.93
C ASP A 283 -0.45 24.00 17.28
N ILE A 284 0.54 23.29 16.78
CA ILE A 284 0.66 21.83 16.93
C ILE A 284 0.90 21.40 18.38
N ARG A 285 1.41 22.28 19.25
CA ARG A 285 1.63 21.92 20.67
C ARG A 285 0.31 21.87 21.42
N SER A 286 -0.55 22.89 21.24
CA SER A 286 -1.86 22.97 21.89
C SER A 286 -2.98 22.29 21.09
N GLY A 287 -2.77 22.03 19.80
CA GLY A 287 -3.76 21.51 18.86
C GLY A 287 -4.86 22.49 18.47
N THR A 288 -4.69 23.79 18.75
CA THR A 288 -5.68 24.82 18.41
C THR A 288 -5.37 25.50 17.07
N ASN A 289 -6.41 25.89 16.34
CA ASN A 289 -6.25 26.66 15.11
C ASN A 289 -5.71 28.07 15.41
N LYS A 290 -4.80 28.54 14.56
CA LYS A 290 -4.28 29.91 14.59
C LYS A 290 -5.18 30.82 13.78
N GLU A 291 -5.59 31.93 14.38
CA GLU A 291 -6.27 33.01 13.69
C GLU A 291 -5.28 34.13 13.39
N ASN A 292 -4.59 34.04 12.25
CA ASN A 292 -3.73 35.12 11.78
C ASN A 292 -4.36 35.81 10.55
N PRO A 293 -5.07 36.94 10.72
CA PRO A 293 -5.77 37.60 9.61
C PRO A 293 -4.84 38.16 8.52
N LYS A 294 -3.53 38.22 8.76
CA LYS A 294 -2.53 38.68 7.77
C LYS A 294 -1.96 37.56 6.91
N GLU A 295 -2.21 36.30 7.28
CA GLU A 295 -1.58 35.15 6.64
C GLU A 295 -2.64 34.36 5.88
N LYS A 296 -2.46 34.29 4.55
CA LYS A 296 -3.34 33.49 3.70
C LYS A 296 -2.97 32.02 3.90
N VAL A 297 -3.90 31.28 4.50
CA VAL A 297 -3.85 29.83 4.63
C VAL A 297 -4.53 29.19 3.41
N ILE A 298 -3.87 28.21 2.80
CA ILE A 298 -4.44 27.37 1.74
C ILE A 298 -5.16 26.19 2.41
N ASP A 299 -6.37 25.90 1.95
CA ASP A 299 -7.13 24.73 2.41
C ASP A 299 -6.41 23.43 2.04
N GLU A 300 -6.44 22.42 2.91
CA GLU A 300 -5.77 21.14 2.70
C GLU A 300 -6.19 20.44 1.41
N ALA A 301 -7.43 20.66 0.92
CA ALA A 301 -7.90 20.13 -0.36
C ALA A 301 -7.14 20.71 -1.55
N GLN A 302 -6.67 21.95 -1.43
CA GLN A 302 -6.02 22.72 -2.49
C GLN A 302 -4.49 22.79 -2.35
N ASP A 303 -3.93 22.27 -1.26
CA ASP A 303 -2.49 22.10 -1.09
C ASP A 303 -1.99 20.88 -1.87
N TRP A 304 -2.05 20.97 -3.20
CA TRP A 304 -1.70 19.89 -4.12
C TRP A 304 -0.27 19.37 -3.95
N PRO A 305 0.77 20.21 -3.74
CA PRO A 305 2.12 19.72 -3.47
C PRO A 305 2.18 18.84 -2.22
N TRP A 306 1.52 19.26 -1.14
CA TRP A 306 1.50 18.48 0.10
C TRP A 306 0.63 17.22 -0.02
N ARG A 307 -0.52 17.30 -0.69
CA ARG A 307 -1.35 16.12 -1.00
C ARG A 307 -0.59 15.11 -1.85
N TYR A 308 0.18 15.58 -2.83
CA TYR A 308 1.08 14.73 -3.61
C TYR A 308 2.14 14.10 -2.72
N GLY A 309 2.74 14.86 -1.79
CA GLY A 309 3.73 14.34 -0.84
C GLY A 309 3.22 13.24 0.08
N LYS A 310 1.94 13.29 0.48
CA LYS A 310 1.28 12.19 1.22
C LYS A 310 0.94 10.99 0.31
N GLY A 311 0.78 11.22 -0.99
CA GLY A 311 0.43 10.22 -2.02
C GLY A 311 1.26 8.94 -2.02
N PRO A 312 2.61 9.00 -1.96
CA PRO A 312 3.48 7.83 -1.87
C PRO A 312 3.10 6.83 -0.77
N GLU A 313 2.53 7.30 0.35
CA GLU A 313 2.06 6.43 1.43
C GLU A 313 0.60 5.96 1.24
N TYR A 314 -0.23 6.73 0.54
CA TYR A 314 -1.58 6.25 0.16
C TYR A 314 -1.52 5.11 -0.86
N HIS A 315 -0.48 5.09 -1.72
CA HIS A 315 -0.27 4.01 -2.68
C HIS A 315 0.16 2.68 -2.05
N THR A 316 0.51 2.65 -0.77
CA THR A 316 0.71 1.39 -0.03
C THR A 316 -0.63 0.76 0.40
N ILE A 317 -1.73 1.52 0.36
CA ILE A 317 -3.08 1.06 0.72
C ILE A 317 -3.95 0.78 -0.52
N GLU A 318 -3.63 1.35 -1.68
CA GLU A 318 -4.30 1.07 -2.95
C GLU A 318 -3.32 0.50 -3.99
N ALA A 319 -2.75 -0.66 -3.69
CA ALA A 319 -2.13 -1.52 -4.70
C ALA A 319 -3.20 -2.27 -5.50
N MET A 320 -4.07 -1.54 -6.20
CA MET A 320 -4.94 -2.07 -7.26
C MET A 320 -5.17 -0.98 -8.32
N SER A 321 -4.19 -0.82 -9.22
CA SER A 321 -4.31 -0.11 -10.50
C SER A 321 -4.21 -1.08 -11.66
#